data_AF-E5CG65-F1
#
_entry.id   AF-E5CG65-F1
#
_cell.length_a   1.000
_cell.length_b   1.000
_cell.length_c   1.000
_cell.angle_alpha   90.00
_cell.angle_beta   90.00
_cell.angle_gamma   90.00
#
_symmetry.space_group_name_H-M   'P 1'
#
loop_
_entity.id
_entity.type
_entity.pdbx_description
1 polymer ?
#
loop_
_entity_poly.entity_id
_entity_poly.type
_entity_poly.pdbx_seq_one_letter_code
_entity_poly.pdbx_strand_id
1 'polypeptide(L)'
;MIIVFFTMASNISAIRKSIILKDKDFQAKFYALILSGEKDKAKLLLFEQISKEESFIYAILYQNDKKIDTMQEKFSKEYDSELQLLGIEKLDMSMLKISKE
;
A
#
# COMPACT_ATOMS: atom_id res chain seq x y z
N MET A 1 -0.38 -30.01 -22.10
CA MET A 1 0.48 -29.23 -21.17
C MET A 1 0.73 -27.79 -21.62
N ILE A 2 0.94 -27.50 -22.91
CA ILE A 2 1.21 -26.13 -23.41
C ILE A 2 0.05 -25.13 -23.14
N ILE A 3 -1.20 -25.58 -23.25
CA ILE A 3 -2.39 -24.73 -23.02
C ILE A 3 -2.49 -24.28 -21.55
N VAL A 4 -2.08 -25.13 -20.60
CA VAL A 4 -2.05 -24.79 -19.16
C VAL A 4 -0.94 -23.77 -18.86
N PHE A 5 0.20 -23.87 -19.55
CA PHE A 5 1.31 -22.93 -19.41
C PHE A 5 0.93 -21.53 -19.92
N PHE A 6 0.25 -21.44 -21.07
CA PHE A 6 -0.23 -20.16 -21.61
C PHE A 6 -1.35 -19.53 -20.77
N THR A 7 -2.23 -20.33 -20.17
CA THR A 7 -3.25 -19.83 -19.26
C THR A 7 -2.64 -19.33 -17.94
N MET A 8 -1.65 -20.03 -17.38
CA MET A 8 -0.87 -19.51 -16.24
C MET A 8 -0.10 -18.24 -16.59
N ALA A 9 0.57 -18.19 -17.74
CA ALA A 9 1.31 -17.00 -18.18
C ALA A 9 0.37 -15.81 -18.47
N SER A 10 -0.82 -16.06 -19.01
CA SER A 10 -1.86 -15.04 -19.19
C SER A 10 -2.37 -14.51 -17.86
N ASN A 11 -2.59 -15.38 -16.86
CA ASN A 11 -2.97 -14.97 -15.51
C ASN A 11 -1.87 -14.15 -14.84
N ILE A 12 -0.60 -14.55 -14.97
CA ILE A 12 0.55 -13.78 -14.46
C ILE A 12 0.65 -12.44 -15.18
N SER A 13 0.42 -12.37 -16.49
CA SER A 13 0.42 -11.13 -17.28
C SER A 13 -0.74 -10.21 -16.90
N ALA A 14 -1.92 -10.76 -16.60
CA ALA A 14 -3.08 -10.02 -16.11
C ALA A 14 -2.84 -9.48 -14.69
N ILE A 15 -2.24 -10.29 -13.82
CA ILE A 15 -1.77 -9.87 -12.48
C ILE A 15 -0.70 -8.77 -12.62
N ARG A 16 0.24 -8.92 -13.55
CA ARG A 16 1.29 -7.93 -13.81
C ARG A 16 0.71 -6.61 -14.33
N LYS A 17 -0.29 -6.66 -15.22
CA LYS A 17 -1.00 -5.47 -15.71
C LYS A 17 -1.84 -4.81 -14.62
N SER A 18 -2.49 -5.56 -13.74
CA SER A 18 -3.24 -5.00 -12.61
C SER A 18 -2.35 -4.40 -11.51
N ILE A 19 -1.08 -4.79 -11.48
CA ILE A 19 -0.04 -4.16 -10.64
C ILE A 19 0.51 -2.90 -11.33
N ILE A 20 0.77 -2.94 -12.64
CA ILE A 20 1.39 -1.83 -13.40
C ILE A 20 0.43 -0.66 -13.69
N LEU A 21 -0.89 -0.88 -13.76
CA LEU A 21 -1.88 0.19 -14.05
C LEU A 21 -2.24 1.08 -12.83
N LYS A 22 -1.64 0.88 -11.65
CA LYS A 22 -2.15 1.41 -10.37
C LYS A 22 -1.84 2.89 -10.05
N ASP A 23 -0.84 3.53 -10.65
CA ASP A 23 -0.38 4.82 -10.12
C ASP A 23 -1.25 6.04 -10.46
N LYS A 24 -1.98 6.04 -11.59
CA LYS A 24 -2.83 7.20 -11.95
C LYS A 24 -4.24 7.16 -11.34
N ASP A 25 -4.67 6.00 -10.87
CA ASP A 25 -6.04 5.77 -10.40
C ASP A 25 -6.20 6.00 -8.89
N PHE A 26 -5.13 5.83 -8.11
CA PHE A 26 -5.18 6.00 -6.66
C PHE A 26 -5.56 7.43 -6.28
N GLN A 27 -4.78 8.43 -6.73
CA GLN A 27 -5.00 9.83 -6.34
C GLN A 27 -6.40 10.28 -6.72
N ALA A 28 -6.84 10.04 -7.95
CA ALA A 28 -8.17 10.44 -8.41
C ALA A 28 -9.30 9.83 -7.54
N LYS A 29 -9.20 8.54 -7.21
CA LYS A 29 -10.19 7.87 -6.35
C LYS A 29 -10.11 8.35 -4.91
N PHE A 30 -8.90 8.56 -4.38
CA PHE A 30 -8.68 9.06 -3.03
C PHE A 30 -9.31 10.45 -2.86
N TYR A 31 -8.97 11.40 -3.72
CA TYR A 31 -9.51 12.76 -3.66
C TYR A 31 -11.03 12.78 -3.89
N ALA A 32 -11.55 11.93 -4.78
CA ALA A 32 -13.00 11.79 -4.94
C ALA A 32 -13.68 11.34 -3.63
N LEU A 33 -13.13 10.34 -2.94
CA LEU A 33 -13.67 9.86 -1.65
C LEU A 33 -13.58 10.94 -0.55
N ILE A 34 -12.48 11.69 -0.49
CA ILE A 34 -12.33 12.81 0.43
C ILE A 34 -13.40 13.89 0.17
N LEU A 35 -13.60 14.28 -1.09
CA LEU A 35 -14.61 15.27 -1.49
C LEU A 35 -16.04 14.80 -1.25
N SER A 36 -16.31 13.50 -1.41
CA SER A 36 -17.61 12.89 -1.08
C SER A 36 -17.84 12.71 0.43
N GLY A 37 -16.86 13.04 1.28
CA GLY A 37 -16.96 12.89 2.73
C GLY A 37 -16.78 11.44 3.22
N GLU A 38 -16.46 10.50 2.34
CA GLU A 38 -16.27 9.08 2.65
C GLU A 38 -14.86 8.79 3.18
N LYS A 39 -14.48 9.46 4.27
CA LYS A 39 -13.12 9.39 4.85
C LYS A 39 -12.68 7.97 5.20
N ASP A 40 -13.59 7.14 5.70
CA ASP A 40 -13.25 5.74 6.07
C ASP A 40 -12.84 4.92 4.85
N LYS A 41 -13.52 5.10 3.70
CA LYS A 41 -13.16 4.42 2.45
C LYS A 41 -11.85 4.97 1.90
N ALA A 42 -11.61 6.29 2.00
CA ALA A 42 -10.34 6.90 1.61
C ALA A 42 -9.17 6.36 2.44
N LYS A 43 -9.38 6.16 3.75
CA LYS A 43 -8.40 5.55 4.67
C LYS A 43 -8.08 4.11 4.29
N LEU A 44 -9.11 3.29 4.01
CA LEU A 44 -8.91 1.92 3.53
C LEU A 44 -8.14 1.89 2.21
N LEU A 45 -8.48 2.78 1.26
CA LEU A 45 -7.80 2.86 -0.03
C LEU A 45 -6.32 3.24 0.13
N LEU A 46 -6.00 4.18 1.02
CA LEU A 46 -4.63 4.58 1.32
C LEU A 46 -3.82 3.42 1.91
N PHE A 47 -4.36 2.70 2.89
CA PHE A 47 -3.67 1.53 3.44
C PHE A 47 -3.54 0.39 2.43
N GLU A 48 -4.55 0.18 1.58
CA GLU A 48 -4.48 -0.80 0.52
C GLU A 48 -3.36 -0.44 -0.48
N GLN A 49 -3.18 0.85 -0.79
CA GLN A 49 -2.09 1.33 -1.63
C GLN A 49 -0.73 1.08 -0.98
N ILE A 50 -0.55 1.50 0.28
CA ILE A 50 0.67 1.26 1.05
C ILE A 50 1.00 -0.23 1.14
N SER A 51 -0.01 -1.09 1.32
CA SER A 51 0.18 -2.54 1.46
C SER A 51 0.77 -3.22 0.22
N LYS A 52 0.63 -2.59 -0.95
CA LYS A 52 1.13 -3.10 -2.24
C LYS A 52 2.56 -2.65 -2.54
N GLU A 53 3.10 -1.70 -1.78
CA GLU A 53 4.45 -1.22 -2.01
C GLU A 53 5.49 -2.26 -1.64
N GLU A 54 6.52 -2.40 -2.48
CA GLU A 54 7.60 -3.35 -2.23
C GLU A 54 8.31 -3.07 -0.90
N SER A 55 8.42 -1.80 -0.50
CA SER A 55 9.00 -1.41 0.79
C SER A 55 8.20 -1.94 1.98
N PHE A 56 6.86 -1.98 1.86
CA PHE A 56 5.98 -2.54 2.87
C PHE A 56 6.11 -4.06 2.93
N ILE A 57 6.02 -4.72 1.76
CA ILE A 57 6.14 -6.18 1.64
C ILE A 57 7.50 -6.65 2.19
N TYR A 58 8.58 -5.95 1.84
CA TYR A 58 9.92 -6.27 2.30
C TYR A 58 10.08 -6.11 3.82
N ALA A 59 9.51 -5.05 4.39
CA ALA A 59 9.54 -4.83 5.85
C ALA A 59 8.78 -5.92 6.61
N ILE A 60 7.65 -6.40 6.07
CA ILE A 60 6.87 -7.50 6.67
C ILE A 60 7.56 -8.86 6.53
N LEU A 61 8.18 -9.15 5.38
CA LEU A 61 8.86 -10.43 5.16
C LEU A 61 10.17 -10.53 5.95
N TYR A 62 10.85 -9.41 6.15
CA TYR A 62 12.12 -9.34 6.87
C TYR A 62 11.98 -8.43 8.09
N GLN A 63 11.15 -8.88 9.04
CA GLN A 63 10.78 -8.17 10.27
C GLN A 63 12.02 -7.76 11.06
N ASN A 64 12.42 -6.51 10.88
CA ASN A 64 13.54 -5.86 11.56
C ASN A 64 13.07 -4.46 11.92
N ASP A 65 13.09 -4.13 13.20
CA ASP A 65 12.59 -2.86 13.73
C ASP A 65 13.17 -1.65 12.98
N LYS A 66 14.45 -1.68 12.63
CA LYS A 66 15.10 -0.59 11.87
C LYS A 66 14.52 -0.45 10.46
N LYS A 67 14.18 -1.56 9.80
CA LYS A 67 13.54 -1.54 8.47
C LYS A 67 12.10 -1.04 8.57
N ILE A 68 11.39 -1.43 9.62
CA ILE A 68 10.02 -0.96 9.88
C ILE A 68 10.04 0.55 10.14
N ASP A 69 10.97 1.05 10.95
CA ASP A 69 11.13 2.49 11.21
C ASP A 69 11.46 3.27 9.94
N THR A 70 12.39 2.76 9.13
CA THR A 70 12.77 3.40 7.86
C THR A 70 11.60 3.43 6.87
N MET A 71 10.81 2.34 6.82
CA MET A 71 9.61 2.24 5.99
C MET A 71 8.51 3.20 6.47
N GLN A 72 8.30 3.29 7.79
CA GLN A 72 7.34 4.21 8.40
C GLN A 72 7.69 5.67 8.09
N GLU A 73 8.97 6.06 8.22
CA GLU A 73 9.43 7.39 7.84
C GLU A 73 9.25 7.68 6.35
N LYS A 74 9.57 6.70 5.49
CA LYS A 74 9.39 6.83 4.04
C LYS A 74 7.93 7.09 3.68
N PHE A 75 7.01 6.23 4.15
CA PHE A 75 5.59 6.39 3.83
C PHE A 75 4.93 7.59 4.49
N SER A 76 5.39 8.00 5.68
CA SER A 76 4.91 9.24 6.29
C SER A 76 5.25 10.47 5.44
N LYS A 77 6.39 10.46 4.74
CA LYS A 77 6.77 11.55 3.81
C LYS A 77 6.06 11.43 2.46
N GLU A 78 5.96 10.21 1.93
CA GLU A 78 5.41 9.95 0.60
C GLU A 78 3.90 10.22 0.52
N TYR A 79 3.17 9.92 1.60
CA TYR A 79 1.72 10.09 1.70
C TYR A 79 1.31 11.22 2.67
N ASP A 80 2.20 12.17 2.95
CA ASP A 80 1.97 13.25 3.94
C ASP A 80 0.69 14.05 3.63
N SER A 81 0.47 14.40 2.36
CA SER A 81 -0.71 15.15 1.94
C SER A 81 -2.01 14.37 2.16
N GLU A 82 -2.02 13.09 1.79
CA GLU A 82 -3.15 12.19 1.98
C GLU A 82 -3.43 11.91 3.46
N LEU A 83 -2.39 11.75 4.28
CA LEU A 83 -2.49 11.55 5.72
C LEU A 83 -3.07 12.79 6.42
N GLN A 84 -2.62 14.00 6.04
CA GLN A 84 -3.16 15.26 6.57
C GLN A 84 -4.65 15.43 6.23
N LEU A 85 -5.07 15.08 5.01
CA LEU A 85 -6.49 15.13 4.61
C LEU A 85 -7.39 14.18 5.40
N LEU A 86 -6.83 13.06 5.85
CA LEU A 86 -7.49 12.10 6.74
C LEU A 86 -7.41 12.49 8.22
N GLY A 87 -6.65 13.55 8.58
CA GLY A 87 -6.41 13.94 9.96
C GLY A 87 -5.51 12.95 10.72
N ILE A 88 -4.63 12.26 10.01
CA ILE A 88 -3.67 11.30 10.58
C ILE A 88 -2.32 12.00 10.68
N GLU A 89 -1.89 12.34 11.89
CA GLU A 89 -0.60 13.03 12.11
C GLU A 89 0.60 12.15 11.81
N LYS A 90 0.48 10.84 12.03
CA LYS A 90 1.57 9.90 11.80
C LYS A 90 1.02 8.52 11.44
N LEU A 91 1.65 7.90 10.45
CA LEU A 91 1.44 6.49 10.16
C LEU A 91 1.98 5.66 11.33
N ASP A 92 1.12 4.94 12.04
CA ASP A 92 1.53 4.05 13.12
C ASP A 92 1.67 2.61 12.60
N MET A 93 2.91 2.12 12.54
CA MET A 93 3.26 0.77 12.12
C MET A 93 3.86 -0.04 13.28
N SER A 94 3.70 0.42 14.51
CA SER A 94 4.22 -0.25 15.72
C SER A 94 3.76 -1.69 15.85
N MET A 95 2.54 -2.01 15.39
CA MET A 95 1.96 -3.36 15.37
C MET A 95 2.74 -4.36 14.50
N LEU A 96 3.61 -3.89 13.60
CA LEU A 96 4.46 -4.74 12.77
C LEU A 96 5.79 -5.09 13.44
N LYS A 97 6.16 -4.40 14.53
CA LYS A 97 7.35 -4.71 15.31
C LYS A 97 7.09 -5.96 16.13
N ILE A 98 8.03 -6.90 16.12
CA ILE A 98 7.91 -8.10 16.96
C ILE A 98 8.09 -7.65 18.41
N SER A 99 7.03 -7.78 19.22
CA SER A 99 7.16 -7.83 20.67
C SER A 99 8.16 -8.95 21.01
N LYS A 100 9.34 -8.61 21.52
CA LYS A 100 10.16 -9.59 22.23
C LYS A 100 9.42 -9.94 23.51
N GLU A 101 8.56 -10.94 23.45
CA GLU A 101 8.21 -11.75 24.63
C GLU A 101 9.39 -12.65 25.01
#